data_AF-A0AAW9BPY8-F1
#
_entry.id   AF-A0AAW9BPY8-F1
#
_cell.length_a   1.000
_cell.length_b   1.000
_cell.length_c   1.000
_cell.angle_alpha   90.00
_cell.angle_beta   90.00
_cell.angle_gamma   90.00
#
_symmetry.space_group_name_H-M   'P 1'
#
loop_
_entity.id
_entity.type
_entity.pdbx_description
1 polymer ?
#
loop_
_entity_poly.entity_id
_entity_poly.type
_entity_poly.pdbx_seq_one_letter_code
_entity_poly.pdbx_strand_id
1 'polypeptide(L)' 'MTTEFRIETDSMGEVKVPANALYQAQTQRAIDNFAFSQHTMPSGFIQALAHIKQTAALTNA' A
#
# COMPACT_ATOMS: atom_id res chain seq x y z
N MET A 1 -2.45 -13.39 18.91
CA MET A 1 -2.46 -13.87 17.52
C MET A 1 -1.07 -13.60 16.95
N THR A 2 -0.37 -14.63 16.50
CA THR A 2 0.95 -14.46 15.87
C THR A 2 0.75 -13.74 14.54
N THR A 3 1.22 -12.51 14.44
CA THR A 3 1.23 -11.77 13.19
C THR A 3 2.26 -12.43 12.27
N GLU A 4 1.79 -13.19 11.28
CA GLU A 4 2.68 -13.72 10.24
C GLU A 4 3.08 -12.60 9.29
N PHE A 5 4.34 -12.64 8.84
CA PHE A 5 4.91 -11.66 7.93
C PHE A 5 5.45 -12.36 6.69
N ARG A 6 5.33 -11.69 5.54
CA ARG A 6 6.04 -12.04 4.31
C ARG A 6 7.12 -11.00 4.03
N ILE A 7 8.18 -11.40 3.33
CA ILE A 7 9.23 -10.49 2.88
C ILE A 7 8.85 -9.96 1.51
N GLU A 8 8.82 -8.64 1.36
CA GLU A 8 8.65 -7.93 0.10
C GLU A 8 9.90 -7.12 -0.20
N THR A 9 10.21 -6.91 -1.49
CA THR A 9 11.42 -6.20 -1.92
C THR A 9 11.06 -5.06 -2.85
N ASP A 10 11.61 -3.88 -2.60
CA ASP A 10 11.61 -2.75 -3.53
C ASP A 10 13.06 -2.32 -3.85
N SER A 11 13.24 -1.22 -4.57
CA SER A 11 14.58 -0.70 -4.92
C SER A 11 15.43 -0.28 -3.70
N MET A 12 14.83 -0.18 -2.50
CA MET A 12 15.52 0.15 -1.26
C MET A 12 15.83 -1.09 -0.40
N GLY A 13 15.52 -2.30 -0.90
CA GLY A 13 15.81 -3.57 -0.24
C GLY A 13 14.56 -4.24 0.34
N GLU A 14 14.78 -5.16 1.28
CA GLU A 14 13.75 -6.00 1.87
C GLU A 14 12.96 -5.27 2.97
N VAL A 15 11.67 -5.61 3.11
CA VAL A 15 10.80 -5.15 4.20
C VAL A 15 9.81 -6.24 4.61
N LYS A 16 9.51 -6.32 5.91
CA LYS A 16 8.52 -7.25 6.47
C LYS A 16 7.12 -6.67 6.34
N VAL A 17 6.25 -7.34 5.60
CA VAL A 17 4.86 -6.93 5.40
C VAL A 17 3.92 -7.93 6.07
N PRO A 18 2.88 -7.51 6.82
CA PRO A 18 1.91 -8.44 7.39
C PRO A 18 1.30 -9.34 6.31
N ALA A 19 1.21 -10.64 6.58
CA ALA A 19 0.80 -11.63 5.59
C ALA A 19 -0.61 -11.34 5.00
N ASN A 20 -1.50 -10.77 5.80
CA ASN A 20 -2.87 -10.40 5.41
C ASN A 20 -3.01 -8.99 4.81
N ALA A 21 -1.95 -8.20 4.73
CA ALA A 21 -2.00 -6.87 4.13
C ALA A 21 -2.15 -6.97 2.61
N LEU A 22 -3.08 -6.19 2.04
CA LEU A 22 -3.29 -6.07 0.59
C LEU A 22 -2.24 -5.18 -0.09
N TYR A 23 -1.44 -4.45 0.68
CA TYR A 23 -0.34 -3.62 0.20
C TYR A 23 1.00 -4.36 0.26
N GLN A 24 2.07 -3.79 -0.31
CA GLN A 24 3.40 -4.39 -0.41
C GLN A 24 4.50 -3.45 0.13
N ALA A 25 5.74 -3.62 -0.34
CA ALA A 25 6.94 -2.99 0.20
C ALA A 25 6.86 -1.46 0.32
N GLN A 26 6.48 -0.75 -0.74
CA GLN A 26 6.48 0.73 -0.72
C GLN A 26 5.49 1.30 0.30
N THR A 27 4.29 0.71 0.41
CA THR A 27 3.29 1.14 1.40
C THR A 27 3.75 0.83 2.82
N GLN A 28 4.34 -0.36 3.05
CA GLN A 28 4.90 -0.68 4.37
C GLN A 28 6.00 0.30 4.76
N ARG A 29 6.89 0.63 3.82
CA ARG A 29 7.95 1.61 4.05
C ARG A 29 7.39 3.00 4.37
N ALA A 30 6.28 3.38 3.75
CA ALA A 30 5.58 4.62 4.10
C ALA A 30 4.98 4.57 5.52
N ILE A 31 4.41 3.43 5.92
CA ILE A 31 3.92 3.23 7.30
C ILE A 31 5.07 3.40 8.30
N ASP A 32 6.24 2.81 8.03
CA ASP A 32 7.40 2.86 8.91
C ASP A 32 7.99 4.29 9.02
N ASN A 33 7.98 5.05 7.92
CA ASN A 33 8.62 6.37 7.84
C ASN A 33 7.71 7.55 8.23
N PHE A 34 6.38 7.43 8.08
CA PHE A 34 5.43 8.54 8.25
C PHE A 34 4.45 8.32 9.41
N ALA A 35 4.92 7.78 10.53
CA ALA A 35 4.10 7.45 11.71
C ALA A 35 3.77 8.62 12.66
N PHE A 36 3.90 9.88 12.21
CA PHE A 36 3.73 11.07 13.08
C PHE A 36 2.28 11.59 13.16
N SER A 37 1.35 11.10 12.34
CA SER A 37 -0.05 11.53 12.33
C SER A 37 -1.02 10.35 12.35
N GLN A 38 -2.18 10.54 12.98
CA GLN A 38 -3.27 9.56 12.97
C GLN A 38 -4.29 9.80 11.84
N HIS A 39 -4.09 10.85 11.01
CA HIS A 39 -4.97 11.13 9.90
C HIS A 39 -4.80 10.08 8.80
N THR A 40 -5.90 9.49 8.38
CA THR A 40 -5.94 8.58 7.24
C THR A 40 -6.36 9.32 5.97
N MET A 41 -6.09 8.71 4.82
CA MET A 41 -6.55 9.25 3.55
C MET A 41 -8.08 9.25 3.50
N PRO A 42 -8.72 10.36 3.07
CA PRO A 42 -10.17 10.40 2.90
C PRO A 42 -10.66 9.32 1.92
N SER A 43 -11.78 8.68 2.24
CA SER A 43 -12.35 7.61 1.39
C SER A 43 -12.63 8.08 -0.04
N GLY A 44 -13.11 9.31 -0.22
CA GLY A 44 -13.36 9.90 -1.54
C GLY A 44 -12.10 10.01 -2.40
N PHE A 45 -10.93 10.26 -1.79
CA PHE A 45 -9.65 10.26 -2.51
C PHE A 45 -9.29 8.86 -3.01
N ILE A 46 -9.45 7.84 -2.17
CA ILE A 46 -9.15 6.44 -2.52
C ILE A 46 -10.08 5.96 -3.64
N GLN A 47 -11.37 6.31 -3.59
CA GLN A 47 -12.34 5.99 -4.64
C GLN A 47 -11.98 6.66 -5.97
N ALA A 48 -11.61 7.95 -5.95
CA ALA A 48 -11.17 8.66 -7.14
C ALA A 48 -9.93 7.99 -7.77
N LEU A 49 -8.94 7.61 -6.96
CA LEU A 49 -7.75 6.89 -7.43
C LEU A 49 -8.10 5.53 -8.06
N ALA A 50 -9.03 4.79 -7.45
CA ALA A 50 -9.51 3.51 -7.99
C ALA A 50 -10.17 3.69 -9.36
N HIS A 51 -11.03 4.71 -9.53
CA HIS A 51 -11.64 5.04 -10.82
C HIS A 51 -10.59 5.40 -11.88
N ILE A 52 -9.59 6.22 -11.54
CA ILE A 52 -8.49 6.55 -12.45
C ILE A 52 -7.78 5.28 -12.93
N LYS A 53 -7.47 4.36 -12.02
CA LYS A 53 -6.81 3.09 -12.37
C LYS A 53 -7.70 2.16 -13.19
N GLN A 54 -9.00 2.12 -12.93
CA GLN A 54 -9.96 1.38 -13.75
C GLN A 54 -9.97 1.90 -15.19
N THR A 55 -10.14 3.21 -15.39
CA THR A 55 -10.15 3.80 -16.73
C THR A 55 -8.81 3.62 -17.45
N ALA A 56 -7.69 3.77 -16.75
CA ALA A 56 -6.36 3.54 -17.31
C ALA A 56 -6.18 2.08 -17.77
N ALA A 57 -6.62 1.11 -16.97
CA ALA A 57 -6.56 -0.30 -17.33
C ALA A 57 -7.41 -0.61 -18.56
N LEU A 58 -8.63 -0.07 -18.65
CA LEU A 58 -9.51 -0.23 -19.82
C LEU A 58 -8.94 0.40 -21.09
N THR A 59 -8.21 1.52 -20.96
CA THR A 59 -7.62 2.23 -22.10
C THR A 59 -6.38 1.54 -22.64
N ASN A 60 -5.63 0.84 -21.78
CA ASN A 60 -4.41 0.12 -22.16
C ASN A 60 -4.65 -1.30 -22.69
N ALA A 61 -5.89 -1.79 -22.66
CA ALA A 61 -6.28 -3.12 -23.12
C ALA A 61 -6.33 -3.19 -24.65
#